data_AF-A0AAE0B3R1-F1
#
_entry.id   AF-A0AAE0B3R1-F1
#
_cell.length_a   1.000
_cell.length_b   1.000
_cell.length_c   1.000
_cell.angle_alpha   90.00
_cell.angle_beta   90.00
_cell.angle_gamma   90.00
#
_symmetry.space_group_name_H-M   'P 1'
#
loop_
_entity.id
_entity.type
_entity.pdbx_description
1 polymer ?
#
loop_
_entity_poly.entity_id
_entity_poly.type
_entity_poly.pdbx_seq_one_letter_code
_entity_poly.pdbx_strand_id
1 'polypeptide(L)'
;MKKENTLLTLLIPGPKQPGNDIDVYLQPFIDDLQELWNNGVPVFDTFNKEVFNLKAILMWKINDFPAYGNLVGCTTKGKLACPICGENTASTWLNFSKKIVYMRHR
;
A
#
# COMPACT_ATOMS: atom_id res chain seq x y z
N MET A 1 -12.90 -7.28 -8.75
CA MET A 1 -12.49 -8.44 -7.91
C MET A 1 -13.77 -9.08 -7.38
N LYS A 2 -13.96 -10.40 -7.56
CA LYS A 2 -15.16 -11.06 -7.04
C LYS A 2 -15.04 -11.20 -5.51
N LYS A 3 -16.16 -11.09 -4.80
CA LYS A 3 -16.18 -11.15 -3.33
C LYS A 3 -15.64 -12.48 -2.81
N GLU A 4 -15.97 -13.59 -3.49
CA GLU A 4 -15.46 -14.92 -3.18
C GLU A 4 -13.93 -15.06 -3.28
N ASN A 5 -13.26 -14.16 -3.99
CA ASN A 5 -11.80 -14.18 -4.15
C ASN A 5 -11.11 -13.17 -3.21
N THR A 6 -11.83 -12.62 -2.23
CA THR A 6 -11.30 -11.63 -1.28
C THR A 6 -11.12 -12.29 0.08
N LEU A 7 -9.87 -12.39 0.53
CA LEU A 7 -9.54 -12.84 1.90
C LEU A 7 -9.16 -11.62 2.74
N LEU A 8 -9.85 -11.40 3.86
CA LEU A 8 -9.43 -10.42 4.86
C LEU A 8 -8.39 -11.08 5.77
N THR A 9 -7.12 -10.74 5.58
CA THR A 9 -5.99 -11.30 6.36
C THR A 9 -5.65 -10.49 7.60
N LEU A 10 -5.83 -9.17 7.54
CA LEU A 10 -5.49 -8.25 8.62
C LEU A 10 -6.56 -7.16 8.76
N LEU A 11 -6.99 -6.91 9.98
CA LEU A 11 -7.79 -5.75 10.35
C LEU A 11 -6.97 -4.94 11.37
N ILE A 12 -6.67 -3.69 11.06
CA ILE A 12 -6.01 -2.76 11.99
C ILE A 12 -7.11 -1.87 12.59
N PRO A 13 -7.64 -2.17 13.78
CA PRO A 13 -8.67 -1.35 14.40
C PRO A 13 -8.05 -0.09 15.00
N GLY A 14 -8.58 1.08 14.68
CA GLY A 14 -8.18 2.30 15.38
C GLY A 14 -8.90 3.55 14.90
N PRO A 15 -9.12 4.55 15.78
CA PRO A 15 -9.67 5.85 15.38
C PRO A 15 -8.65 6.74 14.64
N LYS A 16 -7.38 6.30 14.50
CA LYS A 16 -6.27 7.04 13.90
C LYS A 16 -5.43 6.13 12.99
N GLN A 17 -4.84 6.71 11.95
CA GLN A 17 -3.97 5.98 11.03
C GLN A 17 -2.70 5.50 11.76
N PRO A 18 -2.18 4.28 11.47
CA PRO A 18 -0.96 3.75 12.09
C PRO A 18 0.30 4.57 11.76
N GLY A 19 0.28 5.30 10.63
CA GLY A 19 1.34 6.23 10.27
C GLY A 19 2.62 5.48 9.97
N ASN A 20 3.68 5.76 10.72
CA ASN A 20 4.96 5.07 10.58
C ASN A 20 4.86 3.61 11.01
N ASP A 21 4.02 3.29 12.01
CA ASP A 21 3.90 1.94 12.57
C ASP A 21 3.25 0.93 11.61
N ILE A 22 2.84 1.37 10.41
CA ILE A 22 2.29 0.48 9.37
C ILE A 22 3.30 -0.59 8.94
N ASP A 23 4.59 -0.30 9.05
CA ASP A 23 5.67 -1.22 8.71
C ASP A 23 5.68 -2.47 9.63
N VAL A 24 5.49 -2.28 10.94
CA VAL A 24 5.38 -3.36 11.93
C VAL A 24 4.25 -4.31 11.58
N TYR A 25 3.10 -3.78 11.16
CA TYR A 25 1.95 -4.59 10.77
C TYR A 25 2.16 -5.33 9.45
N LEU A 26 2.94 -4.76 8.53
CA LEU A 26 3.20 -5.36 7.22
C LEU A 26 4.36 -6.35 7.22
N GLN A 27 5.22 -6.33 8.24
CA GLN A 27 6.40 -7.18 8.28
C GLN A 27 6.08 -8.68 8.09
N PRO A 28 5.11 -9.29 8.81
CA PRO A 28 4.78 -10.71 8.59
C PRO A 28 4.27 -10.97 7.16
N PHE A 29 3.50 -10.04 6.60
CA PHE A 29 3.00 -10.15 5.23
C PHE A 29 4.13 -10.06 4.20
N ILE A 30 5.13 -9.23 4.43
CA ILE A 30 6.31 -9.13 3.57
C ILE A 30 7.12 -10.42 3.63
N ASP A 31 7.32 -10.97 4.82
CA ASP A 31 8.02 -12.24 5.02
C ASP A 31 7.31 -13.39 4.28
N ASP A 32 5.98 -13.48 4.40
CA ASP A 32 5.17 -14.47 3.67
C ASP A 32 5.29 -14.30 2.14
N LEU A 33 5.27 -13.06 1.63
CA LEU A 33 5.45 -12.79 0.20
C LEU A 33 6.84 -13.19 -0.29
N GLN A 34 7.88 -12.97 0.52
CA GLN A 34 9.23 -13.38 0.20
C GLN A 34 9.36 -14.90 0.15
N GLU A 35 8.75 -15.61 1.11
CA GLU A 35 8.74 -17.07 1.13
C GLU A 35 8.01 -17.63 -0.10
N LEU A 36 6.80 -17.11 -0.39
CA LEU A 36 6.00 -17.50 -1.55
C LEU A 36 6.73 -17.27 -2.87
N TRP A 37 7.53 -16.21 -2.99
CA TRP A 37 8.25 -15.91 -4.22
C TRP A 37 9.52 -16.76 -4.38
N ASN A 38 10.35 -16.81 -3.33
CA ASN A 38 11.67 -17.43 -3.40
C ASN A 38 11.58 -18.96 -3.36
N ASN A 39 10.90 -19.51 -2.36
CA ASN A 39 10.85 -20.95 -2.09
C ASN A 39 9.52 -21.55 -2.58
N GLY A 40 8.42 -20.82 -2.38
CA GLY A 40 7.07 -21.35 -2.52
C GLY A 40 6.67 -22.20 -1.31
N VAL A 41 5.38 -22.52 -1.20
CA VAL A 41 4.84 -23.33 -0.11
C VAL A 41 4.05 -24.51 -0.65
N PRO A 42 4.16 -25.71 -0.05
CA PRO A 42 3.38 -26.87 -0.48
C PRO A 42 1.90 -26.69 -0.15
N VAL A 43 1.04 -26.73 -1.16
CA VAL A 43 -0.42 -26.59 -1.02
C VAL A 43 -1.10 -27.77 -1.71
N PHE A 44 -2.17 -28.25 -1.09
CA PHE A 44 -3.00 -29.31 -1.66
C PHE A 44 -4.04 -28.71 -2.60
N ASP A 45 -4.02 -29.10 -3.87
CA ASP A 45 -5.07 -28.79 -4.84
C ASP A 45 -6.22 -29.78 -4.69
N THR A 46 -7.38 -29.29 -4.25
CA THR A 46 -8.59 -30.10 -4.11
C THR A 46 -9.16 -30.60 -5.44
N PHE A 47 -8.87 -29.90 -6.55
CA PHE A 47 -9.38 -30.26 -7.87
C PHE A 47 -8.58 -31.44 -8.45
N ASN A 48 -7.25 -31.32 -8.49
CA ASN A 48 -6.37 -32.39 -8.98
C ASN A 48 -6.04 -33.47 -7.94
N LYS A 49 -6.35 -33.23 -6.66
CA LYS A 49 -6.03 -34.10 -5.51
C LYS A 49 -4.53 -34.37 -5.35
N GLU A 50 -3.71 -33.36 -5.59
CA GLU A 50 -2.26 -33.46 -5.49
C GLU A 50 -1.67 -32.29 -4.69
N VAL A 51 -0.44 -32.47 -4.19
CA VAL A 51 0.31 -31.38 -3.56
C VAL A 51 1.18 -30.74 -4.63
N PHE A 52 1.10 -29.42 -4.75
CA PHE A 52 1.97 -28.64 -5.64
C PHE A 52 2.67 -27.54 -4.85
N ASN A 53 3.78 -27.03 -5.39
CA ASN A 53 4.49 -25.91 -4.80
C ASN A 53 3.86 -24.59 -5.28
N LEU A 54 3.11 -23.91 -4.39
CA LEU A 54 2.49 -22.64 -4.69
C LEU A 54 3.51 -21.51 -4.59
N LYS A 55 3.66 -20.77 -5.69
CA LYS A 55 4.35 -19.48 -5.71
C LYS A 55 3.36 -18.35 -5.96
N ALA A 56 3.58 -17.20 -5.34
CA ALA A 56 2.75 -16.02 -5.52
C ALA A 56 3.61 -14.75 -5.62
N ILE A 57 3.06 -13.73 -6.27
CA ILE A 57 3.66 -12.39 -6.38
C ILE A 57 2.59 -11.32 -6.11
N LEU A 58 3.00 -10.26 -5.43
CA LEU A 58 2.15 -9.08 -5.25
C LEU A 58 2.20 -8.22 -6.52
N MET A 59 1.08 -8.09 -7.24
CA MET A 59 1.01 -7.26 -8.45
C MET A 59 0.70 -5.79 -8.16
N TRP A 60 -0.33 -5.50 -7.34
CA TRP A 60 -0.75 -4.13 -7.02
C TRP A 60 -1.37 -4.04 -5.63
N LYS A 61 -1.28 -2.85 -5.03
CA LYS A 61 -1.95 -2.50 -3.76
C LYS A 61 -3.02 -1.44 -4.03
N ILE A 62 -4.19 -1.59 -3.42
CA ILE A 62 -5.25 -0.56 -3.43
C ILE A 62 -5.18 0.16 -2.10
N ASN A 63 -4.87 1.45 -2.13
CA ASN A 63 -4.69 2.26 -0.93
C ASN A 63 -5.41 3.59 -1.14
N ASP A 64 -5.87 4.20 -0.06
CA ASP A 64 -6.24 5.61 -0.10
C ASP A 64 -5.00 6.51 -0.19
N PHE A 65 -5.20 7.80 -0.41
CA PHE A 65 -4.11 8.74 -0.63
C PHE A 65 -3.18 8.89 0.59
N PRO A 66 -3.67 8.97 1.85
CA PRO A 66 -2.80 8.96 3.03
C PRO A 66 -1.98 7.68 3.19
N ALA A 67 -2.59 6.49 3.03
CA ALA A 67 -1.86 5.23 3.16
C ALA A 67 -0.82 5.06 2.05
N TYR A 68 -1.10 5.53 0.84
CA TYR A 68 -0.10 5.56 -0.23
C TYR A 68 1.20 6.27 0.22
N GLY A 69 1.09 7.41 0.90
CA GLY A 69 2.25 8.14 1.42
C GLY A 69 3.09 7.30 2.39
N ASN A 70 2.44 6.65 3.36
CA ASN A 70 3.13 5.81 4.33
C ASN A 70 3.80 4.60 3.67
N LEU A 71 3.14 3.97 2.69
CA LEU A 71 3.61 2.75 2.04
C LEU A 71 4.74 2.96 1.02
N VAL A 72 4.82 4.15 0.43
CA VAL A 72 5.82 4.49 -0.60
C VAL A 72 6.93 5.37 -0.02
N GLY A 73 6.78 5.84 1.22
CA GLY A 73 7.70 6.82 1.83
C GLY A 73 7.59 8.20 1.17
N CYS A 74 6.46 8.50 0.53
CA CYS A 74 6.22 9.78 -0.13
C CYS A 74 5.44 10.74 0.75
N THR A 75 5.74 12.02 0.61
CA THR A 75 4.94 13.07 1.22
C THR A 75 3.61 13.22 0.48
N THR A 76 2.49 13.21 1.21
CA THR A 76 1.13 13.39 0.66
C THR A 76 0.48 14.70 1.11
N LYS A 77 1.26 15.60 1.72
CA LYS A 77 0.82 16.87 2.28
C LYS A 77 1.88 17.96 2.10
N GLY A 78 1.53 19.22 2.25
CA GLY A 78 2.53 20.28 2.16
C GLY A 78 2.91 20.61 0.70
N LYS A 79 4.12 21.13 0.50
CA LYS A 79 4.56 21.61 -0.83
C LYS A 79 4.77 20.49 -1.85
N LEU A 80 5.07 19.28 -1.37
CA LEU A 80 5.44 18.11 -2.17
C LEU A 80 4.36 17.02 -2.11
N ALA A 81 3.10 17.41 -1.99
CA ALA A 81 2.02 16.48 -1.73
C ALA A 81 1.70 15.53 -2.90
N CYS A 82 2.12 15.86 -4.12
CA CYS A 82 1.88 14.99 -5.27
C CYS A 82 3.00 13.93 -5.34
N PRO A 83 2.68 12.65 -5.11
CA PRO A 83 3.71 11.60 -5.16
C PRO A 83 4.28 11.37 -6.56
N ILE A 84 3.53 11.73 -7.60
CA ILE A 84 3.97 11.58 -9.00
C ILE A 84 4.94 12.71 -9.37
N CYS A 85 4.64 13.94 -8.94
CA CYS A 85 5.46 15.10 -9.27
C CYS A 85 6.68 15.23 -8.34
N GLY A 86 6.57 14.80 -7.08
CA GLY A 86 7.61 14.96 -6.08
C GLY A 86 8.01 16.42 -5.92
N GLU A 87 9.30 16.72 -6.09
CA GLU A 87 9.87 18.07 -6.06
C GLU A 87 9.27 19.01 -7.13
N ASN A 88 8.79 18.46 -8.24
CA ASN A 88 8.16 19.22 -9.31
C ASN A 88 6.69 19.57 -9.01
N THR A 89 6.21 19.32 -7.79
CA THR A 89 4.84 19.68 -7.38
C THR A 89 4.67 21.19 -7.44
N ALA A 90 3.84 21.66 -8.38
CA ALA A 90 3.52 23.09 -8.49
C ALA A 90 2.57 23.51 -7.36
N SER A 91 3.16 23.91 -6.24
CA SER A 91 2.45 24.39 -5.06
C SER A 91 2.85 25.82 -4.70
N THR A 92 1.89 26.60 -4.22
CA THR A 92 2.08 27.99 -3.79
C THR A 92 1.46 28.18 -2.41
N TRP A 93 2.17 28.89 -1.53
CA TRP A 93 1.62 29.34 -0.26
C TRP A 93 0.85 30.64 -0.44
N LEU A 94 -0.42 30.66 -0.05
CA LEU A 94 -1.23 31.86 -0.05
C LEU A 94 -1.13 32.56 1.31
N ASN A 95 -0.48 33.72 1.34
CA ASN A 95 -0.19 34.45 2.58
C ASN A 95 -1.44 34.78 3.41
N PHE A 96 -2.53 35.18 2.75
CA PHE A 96 -3.77 35.60 3.44
C PHE A 96 -4.60 34.43 3.97
N SER A 97 -4.70 33.34 3.22
CA SER A 97 -5.48 32.16 3.64
C SER A 97 -4.66 31.17 4.48
N LYS A 98 -3.33 31.35 4.55
CA LYS A 98 -2.38 30.45 5.21
C LYS A 98 -2.54 28.99 4.76
N LYS A 99 -2.75 28.80 3.45
CA LYS A 99 -2.94 27.48 2.84
C LYS A 99 -1.98 27.29 1.67
N ILE A 100 -1.65 26.02 1.43
CA ILE A 100 -0.97 25.59 0.21
C ILE A 100 -2.04 25.29 -0.83
N VAL A 101 -1.89 25.86 -2.02
CA VAL A 101 -2.70 25.55 -3.20
C VAL A 101 -1.83 24.91 -4.25
N TYR A 102 -2.42 24.02 -5.05
CA TYR A 102 -1.73 23.31 -6.11
C TYR A 102 -2.22 23.81 -7.46
N MET A 103 -1.29 24.29 -8.28
CA MET A 103 -1.62 25.08 -9.48
C MET A 103 -1.64 24.26 -10.77
N ARG A 104 -1.07 23.04 -10.77
CA ARG A 104 -0.93 22.19 -11.97
C ARG A 104 -1.55 20.80 -11.80
N HIS A 105 -2.80 20.72 -11.37
CA HIS A 105 -3.50 19.44 -11.30
C HIS A 105 -4.77 19.47 -12.14
N ARG A 106 -4.63 18.99 -13.38
CA ARG A 106 -5.67 18.25 -14.09
C ARG A 106 -5.08 16.91 -14.46
#